data_AF-A0A5J4X8Y1-F1
#
_entry.id   AF-A0A5J4X8Y1-F1
#
_cell.length_a   1.000
_cell.length_b   1.000
_cell.length_c   1.000
_cell.angle_alpha   90.00
_cell.angle_beta   90.00
_cell.angle_gamma   90.00
#
_symmetry.space_group_name_H-M   'P 1'
#
loop_
_entity.id
_entity.type
_entity.pdbx_description
1 polymer ?
#
loop_
_entity_poly.entity_id
_entity_poly.type
_entity_poly.pdbx_seq_one_letter_code
_entity_poly.pdbx_strand_id
1 'polypeptide(L)'
;MNAKLNPFSGAQSDILSSCPIAHTAQIPSEEDTQVDGDTFTSISDNSSTILFDPVIKKGIVKFEFQSIYHLNEVGIADKTVKYERKDFPDERGQEKIVRYNTFGKIEHIGDFIDGNAKFWNNEDRVTFEMDMDSSPRTLTFFVNDEELPNYVTNIPAAVRAFMLFKNESFKVLKFEALSAPTAKHGAGSRA
;
A
#
# COMPACT_ATOMS: atom_id res chain seq x y z
N MET A 1 -39.81 16.42 45.04
CA MET A 1 -39.44 15.07 44.56
C MET A 1 -38.29 15.26 43.58
N ASN A 2 -37.11 14.77 43.94
CA ASN A 2 -35.86 15.04 43.23
C ASN A 2 -35.78 14.19 41.96
N ALA A 3 -35.68 14.85 40.80
CA ALA A 3 -35.30 14.18 39.56
C ALA A 3 -33.81 13.79 39.66
N LYS A 4 -33.53 12.48 39.70
CA LYS A 4 -32.17 11.95 39.56
C LYS A 4 -31.71 12.19 38.13
N LEU A 5 -30.65 12.99 37.98
CA LEU A 5 -29.77 12.97 36.81
C LEU A 5 -29.09 11.59 36.74
N ASN A 6 -29.23 10.93 35.59
CA ASN A 6 -28.36 9.81 35.21
C ASN A 6 -27.11 10.38 34.52
N PRO A 7 -25.89 10.15 35.02
CA PRO A 7 -24.66 10.65 34.40
C PRO A 7 -23.81 9.48 33.90
N PHE A 8 -24.19 8.82 32.81
CA PHE A 8 -23.31 7.90 32.08
C PHE A 8 -23.87 7.76 30.66
N SER A 9 -23.09 7.84 29.59
CA SER A 9 -21.71 8.25 29.34
C SER A 9 -21.66 8.22 27.82
N GLY A 10 -21.18 9.29 27.19
CA GLY A 10 -20.98 9.28 25.75
C GLY A 10 -20.13 8.06 25.40
N ALA A 11 -20.67 7.18 24.56
CA ALA A 11 -19.84 6.24 23.82
C ALA A 11 -18.97 7.12 22.94
N GLN A 12 -17.76 7.41 23.42
CA GLN A 12 -16.69 7.92 22.59
C GLN A 12 -16.37 6.74 21.67
N SER A 13 -16.99 6.74 20.49
CA SER A 13 -16.43 5.99 19.38
C SER A 13 -15.02 6.54 19.22
N ASP A 14 -14.01 5.71 19.49
CA ASP A 14 -12.65 5.99 19.09
C ASP A 14 -12.67 6.10 17.55
N ILE A 15 -12.97 7.29 17.04
CA ILE A 15 -12.81 7.60 15.63
C ILE A 15 -11.30 7.54 15.45
N LEU A 16 -10.80 6.44 14.87
CA LEU A 16 -9.47 6.39 14.29
C LEU A 16 -9.35 7.62 13.40
N SER A 17 -8.67 8.64 13.91
CA SER A 17 -8.49 9.87 13.17
C SER A 17 -7.47 9.58 12.08
N SER A 18 -7.86 9.80 10.83
CA SER A 18 -6.96 9.79 9.69
C SER A 18 -6.85 11.20 9.12
N CYS A 19 -5.69 11.51 8.56
CA CYS A 19 -5.43 12.78 7.90
C CYS A 19 -4.96 12.50 6.47
N PRO A 20 -5.64 13.02 5.44
CA PRO A 20 -5.18 12.90 4.07
C PRO A 20 -3.76 13.45 3.89
N ILE A 21 -2.96 12.71 3.14
CA ILE A 21 -1.62 13.08 2.69
C ILE A 21 -1.73 13.41 1.21
N ALA A 22 -1.34 14.63 0.84
CA ALA A 22 -1.19 14.98 -0.57
C ALA A 22 -0.10 14.11 -1.20
N HIS A 23 -0.37 13.57 -2.38
CA HIS A 23 0.53 12.65 -3.05
C HIS A 23 0.82 13.08 -4.48
N THR A 24 1.92 12.58 -5.02
CA THR A 24 2.31 12.83 -6.42
C THR A 24 2.97 11.57 -6.96
N ALA A 25 2.58 11.16 -8.17
CA ALA A 25 3.19 10.03 -8.84
C ALA A 25 4.44 10.46 -9.63
N GLN A 26 5.52 9.70 -9.50
CA GLN A 26 6.70 9.78 -10.35
C GLN A 26 6.47 8.87 -11.54
N ILE A 27 6.03 9.47 -12.67
CA ILE A 27 5.75 8.75 -13.91
C ILE A 27 7.03 8.67 -14.74
N PRO A 28 7.56 7.46 -15.03
CA PRO A 28 8.79 7.33 -15.82
C PRO A 28 8.65 7.82 -17.27
N SER A 29 7.43 7.74 -17.84
CA SER A 29 7.16 8.14 -19.23
C SER A 29 5.67 8.40 -19.46
N GLU A 30 5.33 9.61 -19.90
CA GLU A 30 3.97 9.98 -20.34
C GLU A 30 3.58 9.28 -21.65
N GLU A 31 4.53 8.70 -22.39
CA GLU A 31 4.23 7.88 -23.57
C GLU A 31 3.67 6.49 -23.21
N ASP A 32 3.87 6.04 -21.96
CA ASP A 32 3.47 4.71 -21.52
C ASP A 32 2.35 4.75 -20.48
N THR A 33 2.20 5.86 -19.75
CA THR A 33 1.18 6.04 -18.70
C THR A 33 0.37 7.30 -18.94
N GLN A 34 -0.95 7.15 -19.07
CA GLN A 34 -1.91 8.24 -18.98
C GLN A 34 -2.38 8.41 -17.54
N VAL A 35 -2.51 9.67 -17.10
CA VAL A 35 -3.05 10.03 -15.79
C VAL A 35 -4.30 10.89 -15.96
N ASP A 36 -5.40 10.48 -15.33
CA ASP A 36 -6.66 11.24 -15.24
C ASP A 36 -7.12 11.30 -13.78
N GLY A 37 -6.83 12.44 -13.13
CA GLY A 37 -6.97 12.59 -11.69
C GLY A 37 -6.11 11.55 -10.95
N ASP A 38 -6.76 10.72 -10.14
CA ASP A 38 -6.13 9.64 -9.39
C ASP A 38 -6.10 8.29 -10.16
N THR A 39 -6.50 8.28 -11.43
CA THR A 39 -6.54 7.08 -12.28
C THR A 39 -5.33 7.03 -13.18
N PHE A 40 -4.65 5.88 -13.20
CA PHE A 40 -3.44 5.61 -13.97
C PHE A 40 -3.72 4.47 -14.94
N THR A 41 -3.45 4.69 -16.23
CA THR A 41 -3.75 3.74 -17.30
C THR A 41 -2.52 3.53 -18.17
N SER A 42 -2.14 2.26 -18.38
CA SER A 42 -1.12 1.89 -19.34
C SER A 42 -1.65 2.15 -20.76
N ILE A 43 -0.90 2.90 -21.55
CA ILE A 43 -1.26 3.26 -22.94
C ILE A 43 -0.27 2.72 -23.98
N SER A 44 0.68 1.88 -23.56
CA SER A 44 1.60 1.17 -24.43
C SER A 44 1.84 -0.27 -23.94
N ASP A 45 2.54 -1.06 -24.75
CA ASP A 45 3.01 -2.41 -24.40
C ASP A 45 4.26 -2.42 -23.50
N ASN A 46 4.73 -1.27 -23.02
CA ASN A 46 5.84 -1.20 -22.06
C ASN A 46 5.33 -1.35 -20.63
N SER A 47 6.14 -1.98 -19.77
CA SER A 47 5.90 -1.94 -18.33
C SER A 47 6.17 -0.55 -17.77
N SER A 48 5.35 -0.13 -16.80
CA SER A 48 5.57 1.10 -16.03
C SER A 48 5.60 0.80 -14.54
N THR A 49 6.72 1.14 -13.89
CA THR A 49 6.83 1.10 -12.43
C THR A 49 6.82 2.53 -11.90
N ILE A 50 5.73 2.93 -11.25
CA ILE A 50 5.56 4.29 -10.74
C ILE A 50 5.76 4.33 -9.23
N LEU A 51 6.38 5.40 -8.74
CA LEU A 51 6.58 5.66 -7.30
C LEU A 51 5.66 6.78 -6.84
N PHE A 52 5.21 6.73 -5.58
CA PHE A 52 4.39 7.80 -5.00
C PHE A 52 5.19 8.55 -3.93
N ASP A 53 5.24 9.88 -4.08
CA ASP A 53 5.64 10.80 -3.02
C ASP A 53 4.44 11.15 -2.13
N PRO A 54 4.65 11.45 -0.84
CA PRO A 54 5.95 11.65 -0.21
C PRO A 54 6.67 10.36 0.19
N VAL A 55 7.98 10.46 0.40
CA VAL A 55 8.75 9.44 1.12
C VAL A 55 8.23 9.33 2.56
N ILE A 56 7.83 8.14 2.95
CA ILE A 56 7.33 7.83 4.29
C ILE A 56 8.50 7.41 5.17
N LYS A 57 8.66 8.07 6.32
CA LYS A 57 9.81 7.89 7.23
C LYS A 57 9.43 7.67 8.70
N LYS A 58 8.17 7.94 9.04
CA LYS A 58 7.63 7.94 10.40
C LYS A 58 6.10 7.89 10.35
N GLY A 59 5.49 7.58 11.48
CA GLY A 59 4.05 7.45 11.62
C GLY A 59 3.51 6.15 11.04
N ILE A 60 2.21 5.98 11.20
CA ILE A 60 1.44 4.96 10.49
C ILE A 60 0.80 5.59 9.27
N VAL A 61 1.00 4.99 8.11
CA VAL A 61 0.48 5.50 6.83
C VAL A 61 -0.28 4.42 6.10
N LYS A 62 -1.49 4.76 5.64
CA LYS A 62 -2.28 3.93 4.73
C LYS A 62 -2.24 4.47 3.31
N PHE A 63 -2.05 3.56 2.36
CA PHE A 63 -2.19 3.84 0.93
C PHE A 63 -3.11 2.80 0.31
N GLU A 64 -4.27 3.24 -0.16
CA GLU A 64 -5.34 2.41 -0.72
C GLU A 64 -5.55 2.76 -2.19
N PHE A 65 -5.66 1.75 -3.03
CA PHE A 65 -5.98 1.87 -4.45
C PHE A 65 -6.90 0.75 -4.89
N GLN A 66 -7.52 0.95 -6.04
CA GLN A 66 -8.43 0.00 -6.67
C GLN A 66 -7.87 -0.47 -8.00
N SER A 67 -7.87 -1.77 -8.22
CA SER A 67 -7.65 -2.34 -9.55
C SER A 67 -8.83 -1.97 -10.45
N ILE A 68 -8.56 -1.25 -11.54
CA ILE A 68 -9.60 -0.91 -12.53
C ILE A 68 -9.58 -1.95 -13.66
N TYR A 69 -8.38 -2.35 -14.07
CA TYR A 69 -8.18 -3.40 -15.07
C TYR A 69 -6.90 -4.18 -14.78
N HIS A 70 -7.05 -5.37 -14.19
CA HIS A 70 -6.02 -6.41 -14.04
C HIS A 70 -4.65 -6.01 -13.45
N LEU A 71 -4.57 -4.98 -12.59
CA LEU A 71 -3.32 -4.53 -11.98
C LEU A 71 -2.47 -5.68 -11.42
N ASN A 72 -1.19 -5.76 -11.80
CA ASN A 72 -0.34 -6.93 -11.57
C ASN A 72 0.38 -6.98 -10.21
N GLU A 73 1.16 -5.93 -9.90
CA GLU A 73 2.11 -5.97 -8.79
C GLU A 73 2.25 -4.60 -8.12
N VAL A 74 2.36 -4.65 -6.80
CA VAL A 74 2.24 -3.48 -5.93
C VAL A 74 3.22 -3.63 -4.77
N GLY A 75 3.65 -2.54 -4.15
CA GLY A 75 4.53 -2.68 -2.99
C GLY A 75 5.18 -1.40 -2.50
N ILE A 76 6.32 -1.56 -1.82
CA ILE A 76 7.16 -0.44 -1.37
C ILE A 76 8.59 -0.57 -1.87
N ALA A 77 9.24 0.56 -2.08
CA ALA A 77 10.64 0.67 -2.47
C ALA A 77 11.41 1.60 -1.52
N ASP A 78 12.67 1.31 -1.26
CA ASP A 78 13.58 2.20 -0.53
C ASP A 78 13.63 3.59 -1.20
N LYS A 79 13.77 4.65 -0.39
CA LYS A 79 13.78 6.05 -0.88
C LYS A 79 14.82 6.34 -1.97
N THR A 80 15.88 5.53 -2.08
CA THR A 80 16.95 5.72 -3.07
C THR A 80 16.59 5.20 -4.45
N VAL A 81 15.55 4.36 -4.55
CA VAL A 81 15.07 3.79 -5.79
C VAL A 81 14.44 4.88 -6.67
N LYS A 82 14.79 4.83 -7.96
CA LYS A 82 14.20 5.61 -9.04
C LYS A 82 14.11 4.71 -10.26
N TYR A 83 12.94 4.74 -10.91
CA TYR A 83 12.68 3.95 -12.10
C TYR A 83 12.70 4.85 -13.34
N GLU A 84 13.35 4.33 -14.37
CA GLU A 84 13.32 4.86 -15.72
C GLU A 84 12.25 4.10 -16.53
N ARG A 85 12.03 4.55 -17.77
CA ARG A 85 11.08 3.92 -18.69
C ARG A 85 11.40 2.43 -18.86
N LYS A 86 10.39 1.55 -18.72
CA LYS A 86 10.45 0.07 -18.83
C LYS A 86 11.12 -0.66 -17.67
N ASP A 87 11.58 0.04 -16.64
CA ASP A 87 12.19 -0.63 -15.51
C ASP A 87 11.16 -1.47 -14.73
N PHE A 88 11.57 -2.68 -14.36
CA PHE A 88 10.89 -3.51 -13.37
C PHE A 88 11.31 -3.11 -11.95
N PRO A 89 10.52 -3.47 -10.92
CA PRO A 89 10.79 -3.07 -9.54
C PRO A 89 12.17 -3.49 -9.02
N ASP A 90 12.67 -4.63 -9.46
CA ASP A 90 13.94 -5.21 -9.00
C ASP A 90 15.18 -4.68 -9.76
N GLU A 91 15.01 -3.82 -10.75
CA GLU A 91 16.10 -3.21 -11.54
C GLU A 91 17.09 -2.38 -10.71
N ARG A 92 16.75 -2.06 -9.46
CA ARG A 92 17.62 -1.33 -8.51
C ARG A 92 18.08 -2.18 -7.33
N GLY A 93 17.77 -3.48 -7.34
CA GLY A 93 18.09 -4.45 -6.30
C GLY A 93 16.84 -4.94 -5.58
N GLN A 94 16.66 -6.26 -5.56
CA GLN A 94 15.55 -6.94 -4.89
C GLN A 94 15.54 -6.65 -3.37
N GLU A 95 16.71 -6.38 -2.78
CA GLU A 95 16.86 -6.02 -1.37
C GLU A 95 16.23 -4.67 -1.01
N LYS A 96 15.91 -3.84 -2.00
CA LYS A 96 15.35 -2.50 -1.81
C LYS A 96 13.83 -2.45 -1.97
N ILE A 97 13.19 -3.56 -2.28
CA ILE A 97 11.75 -3.60 -2.54
C ILE A 97 11.07 -4.68 -1.72
N VAL A 98 9.81 -4.45 -1.40
CA VAL A 98 8.86 -5.49 -1.00
C VAL A 98 7.73 -5.46 -2.01
N ARG A 99 7.40 -6.60 -2.61
CA ARG A 99 6.34 -6.70 -3.62
C ARG A 99 5.26 -7.68 -3.21
N TYR A 100 4.04 -7.38 -3.60
CA TYR A 100 2.85 -8.22 -3.49
C TYR A 100 2.19 -8.30 -4.86
N ASN A 101 2.00 -9.50 -5.38
CA ASN A 101 1.41 -9.69 -6.71
C ASN A 101 -0.01 -10.24 -6.65
N THR A 102 -0.71 -10.13 -7.77
CA THR A 102 -2.06 -10.64 -8.01
C THR A 102 -2.28 -12.07 -7.52
N PHE A 103 -1.27 -12.94 -7.58
CA PHE A 103 -1.35 -14.34 -7.15
C PHE A 103 -1.37 -14.53 -5.63
N GLY A 104 -1.29 -13.46 -4.86
CA GLY A 104 -1.29 -13.51 -3.41
C GLY A 104 0.11 -13.70 -2.81
N LYS A 105 1.15 -13.53 -3.61
CA LYS A 105 2.53 -13.78 -3.18
C LYS A 105 3.21 -12.51 -2.75
N ILE A 106 3.86 -12.57 -1.59
CA ILE A 106 4.74 -11.50 -1.10
C ILE A 106 6.19 -11.92 -1.32
N GLU A 107 7.05 -10.98 -1.71
CA GLU A 107 8.48 -11.24 -1.83
C GLU A 107 9.27 -10.06 -1.28
N HIS A 108 10.28 -10.39 -0.48
CA HIS A 108 11.32 -9.48 -0.04
C HIS A 108 12.57 -10.31 0.22
N ILE A 109 13.55 -10.25 -0.69
CA ILE A 109 14.79 -11.04 -0.67
C ILE A 109 14.54 -12.55 -0.65
N GLY A 110 14.86 -13.22 -1.76
CA GLY A 110 14.73 -14.67 -1.87
C GLY A 110 13.38 -15.10 -2.44
N ASP A 111 12.81 -16.18 -1.89
CA ASP A 111 11.64 -16.85 -2.45
C ASP A 111 10.33 -16.10 -2.14
N PHE A 112 9.34 -16.27 -3.04
CA PHE A 112 7.99 -15.81 -2.82
C PHE A 112 7.30 -16.58 -1.68
N ILE A 113 6.61 -15.85 -0.82
CA ILE A 113 5.78 -16.37 0.26
C ILE A 113 4.32 -16.40 -0.19
N ASP A 114 3.75 -17.61 -0.18
CA ASP A 114 2.34 -17.89 -0.49
C ASP A 114 1.43 -17.77 0.75
N GLY A 115 0.12 -17.89 0.54
CA GLY A 115 -0.88 -18.03 1.59
C GLY A 115 -1.68 -16.77 1.89
N ASN A 116 -1.49 -15.69 1.12
CA ASN A 116 -2.37 -14.53 1.18
C ASN A 116 -3.52 -14.65 0.17
N ALA A 117 -4.53 -13.81 0.34
CA ALA A 117 -5.58 -13.65 -0.67
C ALA A 117 -4.98 -13.14 -1.99
N LYS A 118 -5.69 -13.42 -3.08
CA LYS A 118 -5.40 -12.88 -4.42
C LYS A 118 -6.23 -11.63 -4.64
N PHE A 119 -5.76 -10.74 -5.51
CA PHE A 119 -6.57 -9.65 -6.04
C PHE A 119 -6.52 -9.75 -7.56
N TRP A 120 -7.62 -10.16 -8.16
CA TRP A 120 -7.71 -10.47 -9.60
C TRP A 120 -8.87 -9.75 -10.27
N ASN A 121 -9.87 -9.41 -9.47
CA ASN A 121 -11.06 -8.80 -9.98
C ASN A 121 -10.78 -7.33 -10.22
N ASN A 122 -11.43 -6.81 -11.26
CA ASN A 122 -11.66 -5.38 -11.31
C ASN A 122 -12.49 -5.04 -10.06
N GLU A 123 -12.26 -3.85 -9.51
CA GLU A 123 -12.84 -3.34 -8.27
C GLU A 123 -12.18 -3.81 -6.96
N ASP A 124 -11.30 -4.82 -6.99
CA ASP A 124 -10.55 -5.22 -5.79
C ASP A 124 -9.75 -4.01 -5.26
N ARG A 125 -9.91 -3.74 -3.98
CA ARG A 125 -9.19 -2.68 -3.26
C ARG A 125 -8.02 -3.31 -2.52
N VAL A 126 -6.84 -2.76 -2.73
CA VAL A 126 -5.64 -3.20 -2.01
C VAL A 126 -5.11 -2.02 -1.20
N THR A 127 -4.72 -2.30 0.04
CA THR A 127 -4.16 -1.29 0.94
C THR A 127 -2.80 -1.72 1.47
N PHE A 128 -1.88 -0.76 1.56
CA PHE A 128 -0.67 -0.84 2.35
C PHE A 128 -0.89 -0.11 3.66
N GLU A 129 -0.58 -0.74 4.79
CA GLU A 129 -0.35 -0.05 6.05
C GLU A 129 1.13 -0.15 6.41
N MET A 130 1.82 1.00 6.38
CA MET A 130 3.22 1.14 6.78
C MET A 130 3.26 1.68 8.20
N ASP A 131 3.64 0.85 9.17
CA ASP A 131 3.93 1.31 10.52
C ASP A 131 5.44 1.58 10.65
N MET A 132 5.81 2.85 10.47
CA MET A 132 7.20 3.29 10.51
C MET A 132 7.67 3.64 11.93
N ASP A 133 6.77 3.68 12.91
CA ASP A 133 7.08 3.98 14.31
C ASP A 133 7.29 2.70 15.13
N SER A 134 6.76 1.57 14.67
CA SER A 134 7.00 0.24 15.25
C SER A 134 8.47 -0.19 15.17
N SER A 135 8.87 -1.06 16.11
CA SER A 135 10.20 -1.66 16.16
C SER A 135 10.07 -3.17 16.39
N PRO A 136 10.22 -4.00 15.33
CA PRO A 136 10.61 -3.63 13.96
C PRO A 136 9.50 -2.89 13.20
N ARG A 137 9.88 -2.07 12.20
CA ARG A 137 8.92 -1.43 11.27
C ARG A 137 8.18 -2.48 10.47
N THR A 138 6.91 -2.25 10.18
CA THR A 138 6.06 -3.24 9.50
C THR A 138 5.39 -2.69 8.24
N LEU A 139 5.14 -3.59 7.29
CA LEU A 139 4.26 -3.40 6.15
C LEU A 139 3.19 -4.48 6.17
N THR A 140 1.93 -4.07 6.25
CA THR A 140 0.77 -4.98 6.22
C THR A 140 -0.05 -4.71 4.98
N PHE A 141 -0.50 -5.78 4.33
CA PHE A 141 -1.37 -5.69 3.15
C PHE A 141 -2.81 -6.04 3.54
N PHE A 142 -3.76 -5.43 2.84
CA PHE A 142 -5.18 -5.74 2.94
C PHE A 142 -5.76 -5.91 1.55
N VAL A 143 -6.73 -6.82 1.40
CA VAL A 143 -7.55 -6.94 0.19
C VAL A 143 -9.00 -6.77 0.61
N ASN A 144 -9.70 -5.80 0.02
CA ASN A 144 -11.09 -5.46 0.32
C ASN A 144 -11.34 -5.25 1.82
N ASP A 145 -10.47 -4.46 2.46
CA ASP A 145 -10.48 -4.13 3.90
C ASP A 145 -10.17 -5.31 4.85
N GLU A 146 -9.89 -6.51 4.32
CA GLU A 146 -9.47 -7.68 5.09
C GLU A 146 -7.93 -7.79 5.16
N GLU A 147 -7.40 -7.91 6.37
CA GLU A 147 -5.96 -8.04 6.63
C GLU A 147 -5.40 -9.38 6.12
N LEU A 148 -4.28 -9.33 5.39
CA LEU A 148 -3.62 -10.54 4.91
C LEU A 148 -2.82 -11.23 6.02
N PRO A 149 -2.73 -12.57 6.02
CA PRO A 149 -2.08 -13.32 7.10
C PRO A 149 -0.56 -13.11 7.13
N ASN A 150 0.10 -12.89 6.00
CA ASN A 150 1.52 -12.59 5.96
C ASN A 150 1.75 -11.08 5.87
N TYR A 151 2.60 -10.56 6.75
CA TYR A 151 3.07 -9.17 6.75
C TYR A 151 4.59 -9.15 6.74
N VAL A 152 5.19 -7.99 6.47
CA VAL A 152 6.65 -7.86 6.39
C VAL A 152 7.16 -7.04 7.55
N THR A 153 8.21 -7.52 8.21
CA THR A 153 8.93 -6.79 9.27
C THR A 153 10.29 -6.30 8.78
N ASN A 154 10.89 -5.36 9.51
CA ASN A 154 12.22 -4.80 9.21
C ASN A 154 12.31 -4.05 7.88
N ILE A 155 11.21 -3.46 7.41
CA ILE A 155 11.23 -2.63 6.19
C ILE A 155 12.19 -1.43 6.33
N PRO A 156 12.73 -0.87 5.24
CA PRO A 156 13.69 0.24 5.29
C PRO A 156 13.19 1.45 6.09
N ALA A 157 14.10 2.28 6.60
CA ALA A 157 13.75 3.45 7.42
C ALA A 157 13.06 4.59 6.64
N ALA A 158 13.04 4.50 5.31
CA ALA A 158 12.40 5.49 4.45
C ALA A 158 11.99 4.83 3.14
N VAL A 159 10.69 4.84 2.84
CA VAL A 159 10.12 4.09 1.71
C VAL A 159 9.13 4.92 0.91
N ARG A 160 8.85 4.50 -0.32
CA ARG A 160 7.75 4.97 -1.16
C ARG A 160 6.87 3.79 -1.53
N ALA A 161 5.58 4.03 -1.70
CA ALA A 161 4.71 3.08 -2.39
C ALA A 161 5.07 3.04 -3.89
N PHE A 162 4.94 1.86 -4.51
CA PHE A 162 5.08 1.69 -5.95
C PHE A 162 3.98 0.80 -6.53
N MET A 163 3.75 0.98 -7.83
CA MET A 163 2.84 0.17 -8.65
C MET A 163 3.56 -0.23 -9.94
N LEU A 164 3.58 -1.52 -10.26
CA LEU A 164 4.01 -2.05 -11.56
C LEU A 164 2.77 -2.48 -12.35
N PHE A 165 2.65 -1.97 -13.56
CA PHE A 165 1.51 -2.29 -14.41
C PHE A 165 1.86 -2.22 -15.90
N LYS A 166 1.17 -3.04 -16.70
CA LYS A 166 1.31 -3.11 -18.17
C LYS A 166 0.00 -3.58 -18.80
N ASN A 167 -0.56 -2.82 -19.73
CA ASN A 167 -1.88 -3.07 -20.31
C ASN A 167 -3.00 -3.14 -19.24
N GLU A 168 -2.80 -2.38 -18.17
CA GLU A 168 -3.56 -2.41 -16.93
C GLU A 168 -3.91 -0.98 -16.49
N SER A 169 -4.85 -0.85 -15.57
CA SER A 169 -5.16 0.44 -14.93
C SER A 169 -5.58 0.28 -13.48
N PHE A 170 -5.35 1.33 -12.70
CA PHE A 170 -5.74 1.40 -11.31
C PHE A 170 -6.07 2.83 -10.90
N LYS A 171 -6.72 2.98 -9.76
CA LYS A 171 -7.08 4.28 -9.19
C LYS A 171 -6.64 4.39 -7.75
N VAL A 172 -5.92 5.44 -7.39
CA VAL A 172 -5.64 5.76 -5.99
C VAL A 172 -6.94 6.22 -5.31
N LEU A 173 -7.23 5.65 -4.14
CA LEU A 173 -8.42 5.97 -3.36
C LEU A 173 -8.08 6.79 -2.13
N LYS A 174 -7.02 6.40 -1.41
CA LYS A 174 -6.57 7.08 -0.19
C LYS A 174 -5.06 7.06 -0.06
N PHE A 175 -4.54 8.16 0.46
CA PHE A 175 -3.20 8.24 1.02
C PHE A 175 -3.34 9.05 2.31
N GLU A 176 -3.16 8.42 3.46
CA GLU A 176 -3.47 9.04 4.75
C GLU A 176 -2.52 8.63 5.86
N ALA A 177 -2.29 9.55 6.79
CA ALA A 177 -1.66 9.26 8.08
C ALA A 177 -2.73 8.78 9.05
N LEU A 178 -2.40 7.78 9.87
CA LEU A 178 -3.26 7.27 10.93
C LEU A 178 -2.74 7.66 12.31
N SER A 179 -3.66 7.83 13.25
CA SER A 179 -3.35 8.05 14.67
C SER A 179 -2.94 6.78 15.42
N ALA A 180 -3.32 5.61 14.91
CA ALA A 180 -2.94 4.30 15.45
C ALA A 180 -2.94 3.24 14.32
N PRO A 181 -2.17 2.14 14.46
CA PRO A 181 -2.22 1.02 13.53
C PRO A 181 -3.62 0.42 13.48
N THR A 182 -4.05 -0.04 12.30
CA THR A 182 -5.28 -0.83 12.18
C THR A 182 -5.01 -2.31 11.96
N ALA A 183 -3.79 -2.64 11.49
CA ALA A 183 -3.30 -4.01 11.45
C ALA A 183 -3.30 -4.59 12.87
N LYS A 184 -3.88 -5.78 13.01
CA LYS A 184 -4.04 -6.46 14.30
C LYS A 184 -3.02 -7.57 14.49
N HIS A 185 -2.48 -8.12 13.40
CA HIS A 185 -1.58 -9.29 13.40
C HIS A 185 -2.13 -10.41 14.29
N GLY A 186 -3.37 -10.80 14.01
CA GLY A 186 -4.13 -11.76 14.82
C GLY A 186 -3.54 -13.18 14.84
N ALA A 187 -4.23 -14.08 15.53
CA ALA A 187 -3.81 -15.48 15.61
C ALA A 187 -3.71 -16.10 14.21
N GLY A 188 -2.54 -16.64 13.88
CA GLY A 188 -2.26 -17.24 12.57
C GLY A 188 -1.50 -16.33 11.61
N SER A 189 -1.34 -15.03 11.93
CA SER A 189 -0.50 -14.12 11.16
C SER A 189 0.99 -14.49 11.26
N ARG A 190 1.75 -14.18 10.21
CA ARG A 190 3.17 -14.52 10.07
C ARG A 190 3.95 -13.32 9.54
N ALA A 191 5.12 -13.11 10.13
CA ALA A 191 6.13 -12.15 9.70
C ALA A 191 7.23 -12.85 8.90
#